data_AF-A0A533TU99-F1
#
_entry.id   AF-A0A533TU99-F1
#
_cell.length_a   1.000
_cell.length_b   1.000
_cell.length_c   1.000
_cell.angle_alpha   90.00
_cell.angle_beta   90.00
_cell.angle_gamma   90.00
#
_symmetry.space_group_name_H-M   'P 1'
#
loop_
_entity.id
_entity.type
_entity.pdbx_description
1 polymer ?
#
loop_
_entity_poly.entity_id
_entity_poly.type
_entity_poly.pdbx_seq_one_letter_code
_entity_poly.pdbx_strand_id
1 'polypeptide(L)'
;MAVEKNSLSRPQTFVLCGKIVTGGVICPLLLCEDGETIALDGVRPGQFETDTRLKLEGIKVNYSPCQQGKEAFRVDRILSVNGLSQ
;
A
#
# COMPACT_ATOMS: atom_id res chain seq x y z
N MET A 1 12.00 40.92 5.36
CA MET A 1 10.86 40.09 4.91
C MET A 1 11.38 39.16 3.82
N ALA A 2 11.83 37.96 4.21
CA ALA A 2 12.31 36.96 3.27
C ALA A 2 11.22 35.87 3.15
N VAL A 3 10.76 35.65 1.92
CA VAL A 3 9.77 34.62 1.59
C VAL A 3 10.51 33.29 1.58
N GLU A 4 10.37 32.51 2.65
CA GLU A 4 10.86 31.14 2.70
C GLU A 4 10.07 30.29 1.72
N LYS A 5 10.82 29.69 0.79
CA LYS A 5 10.30 28.87 -0.30
C LYS A 5 9.59 27.67 0.31
N ASN A 6 8.31 27.55 -0.01
CA ASN A 6 7.45 26.41 0.26
C ASN A 6 8.13 25.11 -0.18
N SER A 7 8.70 24.38 0.78
CA SER A 7 9.21 23.04 0.59
C SER A 7 8.03 22.16 0.18
N LEU A 8 7.85 21.95 -1.11
CA LEU A 8 7.07 20.83 -1.64
C LEU A 8 7.80 19.55 -1.23
N SER A 9 7.61 19.14 0.02
CA SER A 9 7.97 17.82 0.50
C SER A 9 7.31 16.84 -0.45
N ARG A 10 8.11 16.18 -1.31
CA ARG A 10 7.60 15.06 -2.09
C ARG A 10 6.86 14.14 -1.11
N PRO A 11 5.63 13.69 -1.43
CA PRO A 11 4.93 12.76 -0.55
C PRO A 11 5.90 11.61 -0.25
N GLN A 12 6.16 11.38 1.04
CA GLN A 12 7.15 10.39 1.45
C GLN A 12 6.65 9.03 0.98
N THR A 13 7.30 8.51 -0.05
CA THR A 13 6.99 7.18 -0.57
C THR A 13 7.63 6.14 0.34
N PHE A 14 6.86 5.15 0.74
CA PHE A 14 7.28 4.04 1.57
C PHE A 14 7.31 2.76 0.73
N VAL A 15 8.13 1.81 1.17
CA VAL A 15 8.14 0.47 0.61
C VAL A 15 7.54 -0.48 1.64
N LEU A 16 6.54 -1.25 1.23
CA LEU A 16 5.94 -2.30 2.05
C LEU A 16 6.23 -3.66 1.43
N CYS A 17 6.59 -4.61 2.30
CA CYS A 17 6.76 -6.01 1.98
C CYS A 17 5.75 -6.81 2.80
N GLY A 18 5.07 -7.75 2.16
CA GLY A 18 4.10 -8.59 2.84
C GLY A 18 3.49 -9.63 1.93
N LYS A 19 2.42 -10.26 2.40
CA LYS A 19 1.64 -11.22 1.62
C LYS A 19 0.17 -10.86 1.57
N ILE A 20 -0.49 -11.19 0.46
CA ILE A 20 -1.93 -11.00 0.31
C ILE A 20 -2.68 -11.94 1.24
N VAL A 21 -3.62 -11.41 2.01
CA VAL A 21 -4.50 -12.18 2.88
C VAL A 21 -5.96 -11.92 2.55
N THR A 22 -6.80 -12.94 2.78
CA THR A 22 -8.25 -12.82 2.68
C THR A 22 -8.80 -11.96 3.81
N GLY A 23 -9.89 -11.23 3.56
CA GLY A 23 -10.60 -10.46 4.60
C GLY A 23 -10.98 -9.05 4.17
N GLY A 24 -10.42 -8.57 3.08
CA GLY A 24 -10.86 -7.34 2.42
C GLY A 24 -12.14 -7.58 1.60
N VAL A 25 -13.20 -6.82 1.89
CA VAL A 25 -14.47 -6.89 1.11
C VAL A 25 -14.33 -6.18 -0.23
N ILE A 26 -13.61 -5.05 -0.27
CA ILE A 26 -13.48 -4.19 -1.46
C ILE A 26 -12.02 -4.09 -1.92
N CYS A 27 -11.10 -3.82 -1.01
CA CYS A 27 -9.65 -3.78 -1.28
C CYS A 27 -8.97 -5.01 -0.67
N PRO A 28 -7.99 -5.64 -1.37
CA PRO A 28 -7.20 -6.71 -0.79
C PRO A 28 -6.40 -6.21 0.42
N LEU A 29 -6.10 -7.14 1.32
CA LEU A 29 -5.29 -6.88 2.51
C LEU A 29 -3.88 -7.41 2.31
N LEU A 30 -2.89 -6.66 2.78
CA LEU A 30 -1.50 -7.07 2.86
C LEU A 30 -1.14 -7.30 4.33
N LEU A 31 -0.72 -8.51 4.67
CA LEU A 31 -0.05 -8.79 5.94
C LEU A 31 1.43 -8.47 5.78
N CYS A 32 1.87 -7.40 6.43
CA CYS A 32 3.25 -6.96 6.49
C CYS A 32 4.12 -7.90 7.34
N GLU A 33 5.43 -7.83 7.16
CA GLU A 33 6.40 -8.68 7.88
C GLU A 33 6.44 -8.42 9.40
N ASP A 34 6.02 -7.22 9.83
CA ASP A 34 5.85 -6.86 11.25
C ASP A 34 4.57 -7.41 11.88
N GLY A 35 3.73 -8.09 11.09
CA GLY A 35 2.44 -8.64 11.52
C GLY A 35 1.26 -7.68 11.41
N GLU A 36 1.48 -6.44 10.97
CA GLU A 36 0.40 -5.49 10.71
C GLU A 36 -0.35 -5.87 9.41
N THR A 37 -1.67 -5.71 9.40
CA THR A 37 -2.47 -5.89 8.19
C THR A 37 -2.98 -4.54 7.69
N ILE A 38 -2.67 -4.20 6.45
CA ILE A 38 -3.05 -2.94 5.82
C ILE A 38 -3.86 -3.18 4.53
N ALA A 39 -4.86 -2.35 4.29
CA ALA A 39 -5.62 -2.39 3.05
C ALA A 39 -4.83 -1.77 1.90
N LEU A 40 -4.86 -2.38 0.71
CA LEU A 40 -4.20 -1.83 -0.47
C LEU A 40 -5.19 -1.04 -1.32
N ASP A 41 -4.98 0.28 -1.42
CA ASP A 41 -5.66 1.14 -2.39
C ASP A 41 -4.89 1.13 -3.72
N GLY A 42 -5.60 1.08 -4.84
CA GLY A 42 -5.00 0.96 -6.18
C GLY A 42 -4.75 -0.47 -6.67
N VAL A 43 -5.00 -1.49 -5.83
CA VAL A 43 -4.94 -2.91 -6.23
C VAL A 43 -6.37 -3.47 -6.31
N ARG A 44 -6.69 -4.15 -7.42
CA ARG A 44 -8.04 -4.70 -7.61
C ARG A 44 -8.22 -5.98 -6.77
N PRO A 45 -9.41 -6.22 -6.22
CA PRO A 45 -9.72 -7.52 -5.63
C PRO A 45 -9.56 -8.63 -6.67
N GLY A 46 -8.89 -9.73 -6.30
CA GLY A 46 -8.60 -10.86 -7.18
C GLY A 46 -7.43 -10.64 -8.17
N GLN A 47 -6.77 -9.48 -8.15
CA GLN A 47 -5.58 -9.24 -8.99
C GLN A 47 -4.40 -10.14 -8.59
N PHE A 48 -4.31 -10.49 -7.32
CA PHE A 48 -3.29 -11.36 -6.76
C PHE A 48 -3.96 -12.44 -5.91
N GLU A 49 -3.43 -13.66 -5.98
CA GLU A 49 -3.90 -14.78 -5.17
C GLU A 49 -3.52 -14.59 -3.70
N THR A 50 -4.26 -15.25 -2.80
CA THR A 50 -3.90 -15.29 -1.39
C THR A 50 -2.52 -15.92 -1.21
N ASP A 51 -1.78 -15.50 -0.19
CA ASP A 51 -0.38 -15.85 0.08
C ASP A 51 0.66 -15.35 -0.95
N THR A 52 0.23 -14.65 -2.01
CA THR A 52 1.15 -13.96 -2.92
C THR A 52 1.97 -12.95 -2.15
N ARG A 53 3.31 -13.04 -2.22
CA ARG A 53 4.20 -12.05 -1.61
C ARG A 53 4.34 -10.85 -2.53
N LEU A 54 4.17 -9.65 -2.01
CA LEU A 54 4.31 -8.42 -2.77
C LEU A 54 5.33 -7.51 -2.11
N LYS A 55 6.11 -6.83 -2.96
CA LYS A 55 6.88 -5.65 -2.59
C LYS A 55 6.26 -4.46 -3.30
N LEU A 56 5.78 -3.49 -2.55
CA LEU A 56 4.99 -2.36 -3.03
C LEU A 56 5.68 -1.06 -2.65
N GLU A 57 5.64 -0.09 -3.56
CA GLU A 57 6.02 1.29 -3.31
C GLU A 57 4.75 2.15 -3.37
N GLY A 58 4.59 3.05 -2.40
CA GLY A 58 3.38 3.85 -2.31
C GLY A 58 3.37 4.78 -1.10
N ILE A 59 2.18 5.26 -0.73
CA ILE A 59 2.00 6.18 0.40
C ILE A 59 0.96 5.64 1.38
N LYS A 60 1.18 5.87 2.68
CA LYS A 60 0.14 5.63 3.70
C LYS A 60 -0.93 6.71 3.59
N VAL A 61 -2.18 6.29 3.53
CA VAL A 61 -3.36 7.16 3.50
C VAL A 61 -4.25 6.82 4.70
N ASN A 62 -4.59 7.84 5.49
CA ASN A 62 -5.48 7.66 6.66
C ASN A 62 -6.94 7.40 6.26
N TYR A 63 -7.27 7.52 4.98
CA TYR A 63 -8.63 7.37 4.49
C TYR A 63 -8.66 6.49 3.24
N SER A 64 -9.06 5.23 3.40
CA SER A 64 -9.49 4.42 2.27
C SER A 64 -11.00 4.43 2.13
N PRO A 65 -11.54 4.75 0.93
CA PRO A 65 -12.97 4.59 0.66
C PRO A 65 -13.39 3.11 0.74
N CYS A 66 -12.46 2.18 0.48
CA CYS A 66 -12.76 0.75 0.50
C CYS A 66 -12.79 0.09 1.88
N GLN A 67 -12.26 0.73 2.93
CA GLN A 67 -12.41 0.26 4.33
C GLN A 67 -13.07 1.30 5.24
N GLN A 68 -14.00 2.11 4.69
CA GLN A 68 -14.82 3.04 5.48
C GLN A 68 -13.99 3.99 6.36
N GLY A 69 -12.84 4.48 5.85
CA GLY A 69 -11.99 5.42 6.56
C GLY A 69 -10.93 4.81 7.49
N LYS A 70 -10.61 3.52 7.34
CA LYS A 70 -9.40 2.93 7.95
C LYS A 70 -8.13 3.26 7.17
N GLU A 71 -7.00 3.21 7.89
CA GLU A 71 -5.66 3.35 7.30
C GLU A 71 -5.47 2.34 6.16
N ALA A 72 -4.91 2.83 5.06
CA ALA A 72 -4.60 2.04 3.90
C ALA A 72 -3.29 2.49 3.26
N PHE A 73 -2.81 1.66 2.36
CA PHE A 73 -1.63 1.93 1.58
C PHE A 73 -2.03 2.11 0.13
N ARG A 74 -1.90 3.34 -0.38
CA ARG A 74 -2.07 3.60 -1.80
C ARG A 74 -0.82 3.13 -2.52
N VAL A 75 -0.98 2.12 -3.35
CA VAL A 75 0.09 1.55 -4.17
C VAL A 75 0.31 2.44 -5.39
N ASP A 76 1.51 2.98 -5.51
CA ASP A 76 1.96 3.70 -6.72
C ASP A 76 2.62 2.72 -7.69
N ARG A 77 3.45 1.79 -7.18
CA ARG A 77 4.15 0.77 -7.97
C ARG A 77 4.26 -0.57 -7.26
N ILE A 78 4.16 -1.64 -8.04
CA ILE A 78 4.50 -3.00 -7.60
C ILE A 78 5.95 -3.26 -8.02
N LEU A 79 6.83 -3.46 -7.05
CA LEU A 79 8.26 -3.70 -7.26
C LEU A 79 8.57 -5.20 -7.47
N SER A 80 7.80 -6.09 -6.86
CA SER A 80 7.97 -7.54 -6.99
C SER A 80 6.70 -8.31 -6.65
N VAL A 81 6.52 -9.46 -7.31
CA VAL A 81 5.48 -10.46 -7.04
C VAL A 81 6.17 -11.80 -6.79
N ASN A 82 5.89 -12.44 -5.66
CA ASN A 82 6.51 -13.69 -5.20
C ASN A 82 8.04 -13.65 -5.11
N GLY A 83 8.63 -12.47 -4.88
CA GLY A 83 10.07 -12.29 -4.88
C GLY A 83 10.70 -12.27 -6.28
N LEU A 84 9.90 -12.37 -7.34
CA LEU A 84 10.32 -12.09 -8.70
C LEU A 84 10.16 -10.58 -8.93
N SER A 85 11.27 -9.89 -9.16
CA SER A 85 11.28 -8.50 -9.59
C SER A 85 10.57 -8.41 -10.94
N GLN A 86 9.64 -7.48 -11.10
CA GLN A 86 9.05 -7.15 -12.40
C GLN A 86 9.81 -6.03 -13.09
#